data_AF-A0A3D9CXK8-F1
#
_entry.id   AF-A0A3D9CXK8-F1
#
_cell.length_a   1.000
_cell.length_b   1.000
_cell.length_c   1.000
_cell.angle_alpha   90.00
_cell.angle_beta   90.00
_cell.angle_gamma   90.00
#
_symmetry.space_group_name_H-M   'P 1'
#
loop_
_entity.id
_entity.type
_entity.pdbx_description
1 polymer ?
#
loop_
_entity_poly.entity_id
_entity_poly.type
_entity_poly.pdbx_seq_one_letter_code
_entity_poly.pdbx_strand_id
1 'polypeptide(L)' 'MEKRKAPVFTMWIVALIVGAALYKQIDFKTFTVEKQALSALYAVTFIFAVGVLIRHYTKKTEK' A
#
# COMPACT_ATOMS: atom_id res chain seq x y z
N MET A 1 -20.91 -15.63 11.20
CA MET A 1 -19.56 -15.76 10.60
C MET A 1 -19.08 -14.37 10.17
N GLU A 2 -18.18 -13.74 10.93
CA GLU A 2 -17.72 -12.37 10.72
C GLU A 2 -17.05 -12.16 9.34
N LYS A 3 -17.77 -11.56 8.39
CA LYS A 3 -17.26 -11.21 7.05
C LYS A 3 -16.32 -9.99 7.03
N ARG A 4 -15.78 -9.55 8.17
CA ARG A 4 -14.98 -8.31 8.28
C ARG A 4 -13.49 -8.49 7.94
N LYS A 5 -13.00 -9.71 7.68
CA LYS A 5 -11.58 -9.98 7.40
C LYS A 5 -11.20 -9.91 5.92
N ALA A 6 -12.15 -10.14 5.01
CA ALA A 6 -11.90 -10.11 3.56
C ALA A 6 -11.35 -8.76 3.05
N PRO A 7 -11.83 -7.58 3.49
CA PRO A 7 -11.31 -6.30 3.01
C PRO A 7 -9.85 -6.06 3.42
N VAL A 8 -9.47 -6.54 4.61
CA VAL A 8 -8.13 -6.38 5.19
C VAL A 8 -7.13 -7.24 4.43
N PHE A 9 -7.51 -8.47 4.08
CA PHE A 9 -6.67 -9.37 3.28
C PHE A 9 -6.38 -8.80 1.88
N THR A 10 -7.39 -8.28 1.20
CA THR A 10 -7.20 -7.64 -0.12
C THR A 10 -6.33 -6.38 -0.02
N MET A 11 -6.52 -5.55 1.02
CA MET A 11 -5.65 -4.39 1.27
C MET A 11 -4.19 -4.78 1.47
N TRP A 12 -3.90 -5.88 2.19
CA TRP A 12 -2.54 -6.42 2.34
C TRP A 12 -1.91 -6.82 1.01
N ILE A 13 -2.67 -7.52 0.16
CA ILE A 13 -2.20 -7.92 -1.18
C ILE A 13 -1.90 -6.69 -2.03
N VAL A 14 -2.80 -5.71 -2.05
CA VAL A 14 -2.60 -4.46 -2.79
C VAL A 14 -1.37 -3.72 -2.28
N ALA A 15 -1.19 -3.60 -0.96
CA ALA A 15 -0.01 -2.97 -0.38
C ALA A 15 1.29 -3.68 -0.80
N LEU A 16 1.33 -5.01 -0.77
CA LEU A 16 2.50 -5.79 -1.21
C LEU A 16 2.80 -5.58 -2.70
N ILE A 17 1.80 -5.66 -3.57
CA ILE A 17 1.98 -5.52 -5.02
C ILE A 17 2.40 -4.09 -5.38
N VAL A 18 1.68 -3.08 -4.87
CA VAL A 18 1.95 -1.67 -5.14
C VAL A 18 3.30 -1.25 -4.55
N GLY A 19 3.63 -1.70 -3.34
CA GLY A 19 4.93 -1.47 -2.71
C GLY A 19 6.08 -2.09 -3.49
N ALA A 20 5.95 -3.34 -3.95
CA ALA A 20 6.96 -3.99 -4.79
C ALA A 20 7.11 -3.30 -6.16
N ALA A 21 5.99 -2.86 -6.77
CA ALA A 21 6.01 -2.13 -8.04
C ALA A 21 6.69 -0.75 -7.91
N LEU A 22 6.43 -0.02 -6.82
CA LEU A 22 7.13 1.21 -6.44
C LEU A 22 8.62 1.00 -6.31
N TYR A 23 9.01 -0.02 -5.54
CA TYR A 23 10.42 -0.32 -5.30
C TYR A 23 11.17 -0.66 -6.59
N LYS A 24 10.49 -1.30 -7.56
CA LYS A 24 11.05 -1.56 -8.89
C LYS A 24 11.08 -0.35 -9.81
N GLN A 25 10.15 0.59 -9.69
CA GLN A 25 10.10 1.78 -10.54
C GLN A 25 11.07 2.87 -10.11
N ILE A 26 11.47 2.87 -8.84
CA ILE A 26 12.48 3.79 -8.33
C ILE A 26 13.84 3.17 -8.64
N ASP A 27 14.54 3.72 -9.63
CA ASP A 27 15.94 3.39 -9.84
C ASP A 27 16.78 4.17 -8.81
N PHE A 28 16.99 3.54 -7.65
CA PHE A 28 17.82 4.09 -6.56
C PHE A 28 19.28 4.30 -6.96
N LYS A 29 19.73 3.74 -8.09
CA LYS A 29 21.10 3.89 -8.58
C LYS A 29 21.29 5.20 -9.34
N THR A 30 20.27 5.66 -10.05
CA THR A 30 20.32 6.86 -10.89
C THR A 30 19.45 8.02 -10.35
N PHE A 31 18.68 7.79 -9.28
CA PHE A 31 17.66 8.73 -8.76
C PHE A 31 16.62 9.12 -9.82
N THR A 32 16.49 8.32 -10.88
CA THR A 32 15.54 8.55 -11.97
C THR A 32 14.34 7.65 -11.79
N VAL A 33 13.16 8.24 -11.97
CA VAL A 33 11.89 7.51 -11.93
C VAL A 33 11.37 7.47 -13.36
N GLU A 34 11.56 6.35 -14.05
CA GLU A 34 11.19 6.21 -15.48
C GLU A 34 9.75 6.65 -15.75
N LYS A 35 8.83 6.35 -14.82
CA LYS A 35 7.42 6.73 -14.90
C LYS A 35 7.01 7.53 -13.67
N GLN A 36 7.60 8.71 -13.51
CA GLN A 36 7.40 9.59 -12.36
C GLN A 36 5.92 9.78 -11.95
N ALA A 37 5.00 9.96 -12.91
CA ALA A 37 3.57 10.08 -12.63
C ALA A 37 2.94 8.78 -12.10
N LEU A 38 3.38 7.64 -12.62
CA LEU A 38 2.86 6.31 -12.26
C LEU A 38 3.38 5.88 -10.88
N SER A 39 4.64 6.20 -10.58
CA SER A 39 5.22 6.02 -9.26
C SER A 39 4.59 6.92 -8.21
N ALA A 40 4.28 8.17 -8.55
CA ALA A 40 3.55 9.07 -7.66
C ALA A 40 2.15 8.50 -7.33
N LEU A 41 1.43 7.97 -8.32
CA LEU A 41 0.14 7.34 -8.11
C LEU A 41 0.25 6.10 -7.20
N TYR A 42 1.25 5.26 -7.43
CA TYR A 42 1.52 4.11 -6.56
C TYR A 42 1.90 4.55 -5.14
N ALA A 43 2.69 5.62 -4.97
CA ALA A 43 3.07 6.14 -3.65
C ALA A 43 1.85 6.60 -2.85
N VAL A 44 0.98 7.39 -3.48
CA VAL A 44 -0.26 7.86 -2.85
C VAL A 44 -1.18 6.68 -2.52
N THR A 45 -1.33 5.72 -3.44
CA THR A 45 -2.16 4.52 -3.22
C THR A 45 -1.60 3.66 -2.09
N PHE A 46 -0.29 3.49 -2.02
CA PHE A 46 0.39 2.72 -0.98
C PHE A 46 0.22 3.37 0.40
N ILE A 47 0.45 4.68 0.52
CA ILE A 47 0.25 5.43 1.78
C ILE A 47 -1.21 5.33 2.23
N PHE A 48 -2.16 5.46 1.30
CA PHE A 48 -3.58 5.34 1.62
C PHE A 48 -3.93 3.92 2.11
N ALA A 49 -3.49 2.88 1.40
CA ALA A 49 -3.72 1.49 1.77
C ALA A 49 -3.14 1.17 3.16
N VAL A 50 -1.89 1.56 3.41
CA VAL A 50 -1.23 1.39 4.72
C VAL A 50 -1.95 2.18 5.81
N GLY A 51 -2.35 3.43 5.53
CA GLY A 51 -3.08 4.26 6.50
C GLY A 51 -4.44 3.68 6.89
N VAL A 52 -5.18 3.12 5.93
CA VAL A 52 -6.44 2.41 6.20
C VAL A 52 -6.18 1.14 7.02
N LEU A 53 -5.13 0.39 6.69
CA LEU A 53 -4.77 -0.85 7.36
C LEU A 53 -4.38 -0.61 8.83
N ILE A 54 -3.55 0.40 9.09
CA ILE A 54 -3.15 0.81 10.44
C ILE A 54 -4.37 1.28 11.24
N ARG A 55 -5.20 2.18 10.69
CA ARG A 55 -6.43 2.64 11.36
C ARG A 55 -7.38 1.50 11.70
N HIS A 56 -7.51 0.53 10.80
CA HIS A 56 -8.34 -0.65 11.03
C HIS A 56 -7.75 -1.57 12.10
N TYR A 57 -6.41 -1.65 12.22
CA TYR A 57 -5.74 -2.41 13.26
C TYR A 57 -5.91 -1.75 14.63
N THR A 58 -5.69 -0.43 14.74
CA THR A 58 -5.88 0.34 15.98
C THR A 58 -7.31 0.25 16.51
N LYS A 59 -8.33 0.43 15.64
CA LYS A 59 -9.75 0.26 16.05
C LYS A 59 -10.12 -1.15 16.50
N LYS A 60 -9.31 -2.16 16.13
CA LYS A 60 -9.51 -3.55 16.55
C LYS A 60 -8.79 -3.87 17.87
N THR A 61 -7.78 -3.08 18.24
CA THR A 61 -7.10 -3.17 19.54
C THR A 61 -7.87 -2.46 20.65
N GLU A 62 -8.69 -1.46 20.31
CA GLU A 62 -9.58 -0.74 21.25
C GLU A 62 -10.91 -1.47 21.56
N LYS A 63 -11.16 -2.64 20.96
CA LYS A 63 -12.34 -3.48 21.19
C LYS A 63 -11.95 -4.84 21.73
#